data_AF-A0A4Q5YCD5-F1
#
_entry.id   AF-A0A4Q5YCD5-F1
#
_cell.length_a   1.000
_cell.length_b   1.000
_cell.length_c   1.000
_cell.angle_alpha   90.00
_cell.angle_beta   90.00
_cell.angle_gamma   90.00
#
_symmetry.space_group_name_H-M   'P 1'
#
loop_
_entity.id
_entity.type
_entity.pdbx_description
1 polymer ?
#
loop_
_entity_poly.entity_id
_entity_poly.type
_entity_poly.pdbx_seq_one_letter_code
_entity_poly.pdbx_strand_id
1 'polypeptide(L)' 'METRQQEVKRQPAIVFIFGGSGDLAQRKLLPALYNLFLDNYLPEETLIVG' A
#
# COMPACT_ATOMS: atom_id res chain seq x y z
N MET A 1 3.16 -8.77 33.17
CA MET A 1 2.36 -7.80 32.40
C MET A 1 2.65 -8.06 30.94
N GLU A 2 1.88 -8.94 30.31
CA GLU A 2 2.03 -9.24 28.89
C GLU A 2 1.29 -8.16 28.12
N THR A 3 2.03 -7.26 27.49
CA THR A 3 1.48 -6.33 26.52
C THR A 3 0.96 -7.17 25.35
N ARG A 4 -0.36 -7.36 25.25
CA ARG A 4 -0.98 -7.87 24.03
C ARG A 4 -0.65 -6.88 22.91
N GLN A 5 0.42 -7.15 22.17
CA GLN A 5 0.58 -6.57 20.85
C GLN A 5 -0.57 -7.16 20.02
N GLN A 6 -1.67 -6.42 19.91
CA GLN A 6 -2.59 -6.64 18.81
C GLN A 6 -1.77 -6.35 17.55
N GLU A 7 -1.35 -7.42 16.87
CA GLU A 7 -0.88 -7.34 15.51
C GLU A 7 -1.97 -6.61 14.73
N VAL A 8 -1.72 -5.35 14.35
CA VAL A 8 -2.64 -4.59 13.49
C VAL A 8 -2.54 -5.26 12.13
N LYS A 9 -3.28 -6.34 11.97
CA LYS A 9 -3.31 -7.12 10.75
C LYS A 9 -3.95 -6.24 9.69
N ARG A 10 -3.11 -5.63 8.87
CA ARG A 10 -3.56 -4.71 7.82
C ARG A 10 -4.44 -5.50 6.87
N GLN A 11 -5.67 -5.07 6.71
CA GLN A 11 -6.61 -5.72 5.81
C GLN A 11 -6.24 -5.37 4.36
N PRO A 12 -6.26 -6.33 3.43
CA PRO A 12 -6.07 -6.06 2.02
C PRO A 12 -7.05 -5.00 1.51
N ALA A 13 -6.60 -4.18 0.56
CA ALA A 13 -7.42 -3.14 -0.05
C ALA A 13 -7.29 -3.15 -1.58
N ILE A 14 -8.24 -2.51 -2.26
CA ILE A 14 -8.15 -2.20 -3.68
C ILE A 14 -7.99 -0.69 -3.81
N VAL A 15 -6.88 -0.25 -4.41
CA VAL A 15 -6.56 1.16 -4.63
C VAL A 15 -6.75 1.49 -6.10
N PHE A 16 -7.69 2.39 -6.41
CA PHE A 16 -7.88 2.93 -7.76
C PHE A 16 -7.14 4.26 -7.91
N ILE A 17 -6.20 4.33 -8.86
CA ILE A 17 -5.46 5.53 -9.23
C ILE A 17 -6.01 6.04 -10.57
N PHE A 18 -7.03 6.90 -10.53
CA PHE A 18 -7.51 7.55 -11.74
C PHE A 18 -6.42 8.43 -12.34
N GLY A 19 -6.10 8.21 -13.62
CA GLY A 19 -4.95 8.83 -14.26
C GLY A 19 -3.64 8.14 -13.89
N GLY A 20 -3.64 6.80 -13.74
CA GLY A 20 -2.45 6.00 -13.42
C GLY A 20 -1.29 6.14 -14.41
N SER A 21 -1.56 6.63 -15.63
CA SER A 21 -0.55 6.97 -16.63
C SER A 21 0.07 8.36 -16.48
N GLY A 22 -0.46 9.20 -15.58
CA GLY A 22 0.00 10.57 -15.36
C GLY A 22 1.34 10.67 -14.63
N ASP A 23 1.99 11.82 -14.77
CA ASP A 23 3.33 12.10 -14.21
C ASP A 23 3.39 11.88 -12.69
N LEU A 24 2.36 12.31 -11.96
CA LEU A 24 2.27 12.14 -10.51
C LEU A 24 2.18 10.66 -10.10
N ALA A 25 1.40 9.86 -10.85
CA ALA A 25 1.24 8.44 -10.57
C ALA A 25 2.58 7.70 -10.70
N GLN A 26 3.31 7.96 -11.79
CA GLN A 26 4.58 7.31 -12.08
C GLN A 26 5.72 7.78 -11.19
N ARG A 27 5.81 9.10 -10.91
CA ARG A 27 6.95 9.67 -10.18
C ARG A 27 6.79 9.68 -8.67
N LYS A 28 5.56 9.56 -8.14
CA LYS A 28 5.27 9.70 -6.70
C LYS A 28 4.40 8.58 -6.15
N LEU A 29 3.21 8.35 -6.72
CA LEU A 29 2.24 7.43 -6.10
C LEU A 29 2.72 5.98 -6.14
N LEU A 30 3.08 5.46 -7.33
CA LEU A 30 3.57 4.09 -7.47
C LEU A 30 4.87 3.84 -6.68
N PRO A 31 5.89 4.74 -6.73
CA PRO A 31 7.06 4.61 -5.87
C PRO A 31 6.74 4.59 -4.37
N ALA A 32 5.81 5.43 -3.90
CA ALA A 32 5.43 5.46 -2.48
C ALA A 32 4.69 4.19 -2.05
N LEU A 33 3.77 3.68 -2.88
CA LEU A 33 3.07 2.42 -2.63
C LEU A 33 4.03 1.23 -2.66
N TYR A 34 5.02 1.25 -3.55
CA TYR A 34 6.07 0.23 -3.59
C TYR A 34 6.96 0.27 -2.33
N ASN A 35 7.31 1.45 -1.82
CA ASN A 35 8.04 1.57 -0.55
C ASN A 35 7.21 1.01 0.62
N LEU A 36 5.90 1.29 0.67
CA LEU A 36 5.01 0.71 1.68
C LEU A 36 4.96 -0.82 1.58
N PHE A 37 5.02 -1.39 0.38
CA PHE A 37 5.12 -2.83 0.19
C PHE A 37 6.44 -3.39 0.73
N LEU A 38 7.58 -2.78 0.39
CA LEU A 38 8.90 -3.20 0.88
C LEU A 38 9.01 -3.16 2.41
N ASP A 39 8.40 -2.15 3.03
CA ASP A 39 8.41 -1.95 4.47
C ASP A 39 7.32 -2.79 5.19
N ASN A 40 6.64 -3.71 4.48
CA ASN A 40 5.52 -4.52 4.98
C ASN A 40 4.34 -3.70 5.52
N TYR A 41 4.22 -2.43 5.14
CA TYR A 41 3.09 -1.55 5.44
C TYR A 41 1.89 -1.77 4.50
N LEU A 42 2.08 -2.46 3.38
CA LEU A 42 1.02 -2.80 2.43
C LEU A 42 0.82 -4.33 2.41
N PRO A 43 -0.39 -4.85 2.70
CA PRO A 43 -0.70 -6.28 2.55
C PRO A 43 -0.38 -6.78 1.15
N GLU A 44 0.19 -7.98 1.02
CA GLU A 44 0.56 -8.59 -0.27
C GLU A 44 -0.64 -8.77 -1.19
N GLU A 45 -1.83 -8.98 -0.64
CA GLU A 45 -3.08 -9.15 -1.40
C GLU A 45 -3.72 -7.81 -1.82
N THR A 46 -3.05 -6.68 -1.58
CA THR A 46 -3.52 -5.37 -2.04
C THR A 46 -3.42 -5.27 -3.56
N LEU A 47 -4.51 -4.84 -4.20
CA LEU A 47 -4.55 -4.59 -5.64
C LEU A 47 -4.43 -3.09 -5.92
N ILE A 48 -3.55 -2.72 -6.85
CA ILE A 48 -3.44 -1.35 -7.37
C ILE A 48 -3.93 -1.35 -8.82
N VAL A 49 -4.95 -0.55 -9.11
CA VAL A 49 -5.61 -0.44 -10.42
C VAL A 49 -5.48 1.01 -10.90
N GLY A 50 -4.98 1.22 -12.12
CA GLY A 50 -4.72 2.55 -12.69
C GLY A 50 -5.56 2.88 -13.92
#